data_AF-A0A6J1CGS7-F1
#
_entry.id   AF-A0A6J1CGS7-F1
#
_cell.length_a   1.000
_cell.length_b   1.000
_cell.length_c   1.000
_cell.angle_alpha   90.00
_cell.angle_beta   90.00
_cell.angle_gamma   90.00
#
_symmetry.space_group_name_H-M   'P 1'
#
loop_
_entity.id
_entity.type
_entity.pdbx_description
1 polymer ?
#
loop_
_entity_poly.entity_id
_entity_poly.type
_entity_poly.pdbx_seq_one_letter_code
_entity_poly.pdbx_strand_id
1 'polypeptide(L)'
;MLEMGNLPHQRKHAFSARPPASRRGKSSAKAGGAAEIVFVEDMGMRSGNLSSTLKKLYMWEKKLYDEVKAEEKMRMTHERQRQKLKRLTERGADAPKVEATRISIDSLSTNLKIAIQVVDKISVLINKIRDEELWPQVNELIQGLTRMWKGMLECHQFQFQAIKESRGLGHIRYGEKPSDLDLRVTLQLDHELISWTSRFSGWISAQKNFVRALNNWLLKCLLYEPEETPDGIVPFSPSRVGAPPIFVICNQWSQSVDRFSEKEVVDSMHMFAKSVLQIWEHDKQEVQQTMITNKDLERKVKRIDRDDQKLQKKIQTLEKKLILVTGHVQGDETGNSSLQAGLQSIFKALERFASDSMKAYEELLQRSAEESAKTRT
;
A
#
# COMPACT_ATOMS: atom_id res chain seq x y z
N MET A 1 -0.88 -15.90 3.71
CA MET A 1 -1.83 -17.03 3.85
C MET A 1 -2.86 -16.61 4.87
N LEU A 2 -4.17 -16.67 4.70
CA LEU A 2 -5.15 -17.15 3.72
C LEU A 2 -6.40 -16.23 3.94
N GLU A 3 -7.44 -16.12 3.12
CA GLU A 3 -8.27 -17.21 2.62
C GLU A 3 -9.28 -16.67 1.59
N MET A 4 -9.41 -17.35 0.46
CA MET A 4 -10.51 -17.22 -0.49
C MET A 4 -11.46 -18.41 -0.28
N GLY A 5 -12.76 -18.13 -0.41
CA GLY A 5 -13.84 -18.92 0.17
C GLY A 5 -14.03 -20.36 -0.32
N ASN A 6 -14.60 -21.14 0.59
CA ASN A 6 -15.12 -22.49 0.37
C ASN A 6 -16.52 -22.46 -0.27
N LEU A 7 -16.74 -23.35 -1.25
CA LEU A 7 -18.02 -23.99 -1.53
C LEU A 7 -17.78 -25.49 -1.82
N PRO A 8 -18.70 -26.38 -1.44
CA PRO A 8 -18.42 -27.79 -1.21
C PRO A 8 -18.59 -28.64 -2.47
N HIS A 9 -17.75 -29.66 -2.62
CA HIS A 9 -18.02 -30.80 -3.49
C HIS A 9 -17.95 -32.09 -2.70
N GLN A 10 -19.09 -32.78 -2.64
CA GLN A 10 -19.20 -34.15 -2.16
C GLN A 10 -18.52 -35.10 -3.15
N ARG A 11 -17.59 -35.92 -2.68
CA ARG A 11 -17.46 -37.29 -3.16
C ARG A 11 -16.86 -38.19 -2.10
N LYS A 12 -17.62 -39.25 -1.82
CA LYS A 12 -17.30 -40.38 -0.95
C LYS A 12 -16.03 -41.07 -1.45
N HIS A 13 -15.09 -41.38 -0.57
CA HIS A 13 -14.49 -42.70 -0.42
C HIS A 13 -13.72 -42.74 0.90
N ALA A 14 -14.07 -43.73 1.72
CA ALA A 14 -13.56 -43.94 3.06
C ALA A 14 -12.19 -44.63 3.01
N PHE A 15 -11.24 -44.19 3.85
CA PHE A 15 -10.33 -45.10 4.54
C PHE A 15 -10.08 -44.58 5.96
N SER A 16 -10.12 -45.54 6.88
CA SER A 16 -10.20 -45.42 8.32
C SER A 16 -8.81 -45.33 8.95
N ALA A 17 -8.61 -44.39 9.87
CA ALA A 17 -7.74 -44.57 11.04
C ALA A 17 -8.19 -43.59 12.13
N ARG A 18 -8.65 -44.13 13.27
CA ARG A 18 -9.14 -43.37 14.43
C ARG A 18 -8.05 -43.30 15.52
N PRO A 19 -7.93 -42.19 16.27
CA PRO A 19 -6.89 -41.97 17.30
C PRO A 19 -7.34 -42.45 18.70
N PRO A 20 -6.44 -42.51 19.70
CA PRO A 20 -6.86 -42.66 21.08
C PRO A 20 -7.19 -41.30 21.72
N ALA A 21 -8.22 -41.35 22.55
CA ALA A 21 -8.91 -40.24 23.18
C ALA A 21 -8.31 -39.84 24.53
N SER A 22 -8.60 -38.60 24.95
CA SER A 22 -8.79 -38.26 26.36
C SER A 22 -10.08 -37.45 26.52
N ARG A 23 -10.97 -37.96 27.40
CA ARG A 23 -12.25 -37.41 27.88
C ARG A 23 -11.92 -36.29 28.91
N ARG A 24 -12.80 -35.39 29.37
CA ARG A 24 -14.26 -35.24 29.43
C ARG A 24 -14.56 -33.83 29.97
N GLY A 25 -15.72 -33.26 29.65
CA GLY A 25 -16.31 -32.15 30.41
C GLY A 25 -17.37 -31.39 29.61
N LYS A 26 -18.61 -31.91 29.60
CA LYS A 26 -19.78 -31.22 29.02
C LYS A 26 -20.53 -30.48 30.13
N SER A 27 -21.00 -29.28 29.82
CA SER A 27 -22.26 -28.74 30.33
C SER A 27 -22.98 -27.99 29.20
N SER A 28 -24.27 -28.26 29.07
CA SER A 28 -25.17 -27.79 28.00
C SER A 28 -26.17 -26.79 28.58
N ALA A 29 -26.44 -25.66 27.91
CA ALA A 29 -27.78 -25.27 27.44
C ALA A 29 -27.84 -23.84 26.84
N LYS A 30 -28.24 -23.82 25.56
CA LYS A 30 -29.18 -22.93 24.84
C LYS A 30 -29.05 -21.40 24.78
N ALA A 31 -28.92 -20.97 23.52
CA ALA A 31 -29.76 -20.06 22.74
C ALA A 31 -29.54 -18.54 22.85
N GLY A 32 -29.11 -17.98 21.72
CA GLY A 32 -29.16 -16.55 21.42
C GLY A 32 -28.34 -16.28 20.15
N GLY A 33 -29.01 -16.07 19.02
CA GLY A 33 -28.35 -15.77 17.75
C GLY A 33 -27.59 -14.45 17.82
N ALA A 34 -26.30 -14.51 17.55
CA ALA A 34 -25.49 -13.37 17.13
C ALA A 34 -24.46 -13.92 16.15
N ALA A 35 -24.30 -13.24 15.01
CA ALA A 35 -23.28 -13.56 14.03
C ALA A 35 -21.93 -13.60 14.73
N GLU A 36 -21.38 -14.80 14.87
CA GLU A 36 -20.03 -15.03 15.38
C GLU A 36 -19.07 -14.48 14.33
N ILE A 37 -18.66 -13.22 14.52
CA ILE A 37 -17.50 -12.66 13.85
C ILE A 37 -16.34 -13.49 14.36
N VAL A 38 -15.94 -14.46 13.55
CA VAL A 38 -14.65 -15.15 13.70
C VAL A 38 -13.60 -14.05 13.60
N PHE A 39 -13.13 -13.58 14.74
CA PHE A 39 -11.91 -12.81 14.80
C PHE A 39 -10.83 -13.74 14.26
N VAL A 40 -10.33 -13.45 13.07
CA VAL A 40 -9.01 -13.91 12.65
C VAL A 40 -8.10 -13.51 13.78
N GLU A 41 -7.54 -14.50 14.46
CA GLU A 41 -6.58 -14.33 15.54
C GLU A 41 -5.57 -13.29 15.08
N ASP A 42 -5.57 -12.13 15.75
CA ASP A 42 -4.73 -10.99 15.43
C ASP A 42 -3.29 -11.50 15.50
N MET A 43 -2.70 -11.80 14.34
CA MET A 43 -1.27 -12.06 14.19
C MET A 43 -0.54 -10.72 14.41
N GLY A 44 -0.69 -10.19 15.62
CA GLY A 44 -0.09 -8.96 16.08
C GLY A 44 1.42 -9.11 16.00
N MET A 45 2.07 -8.04 15.55
CA MET A 45 3.53 -7.96 15.55
C MET A 45 4.01 -8.07 17.01
N ARG A 46 5.27 -8.44 17.25
CA ARG A 46 5.80 -8.48 18.63
C ARG A 46 5.70 -7.11 19.31
N SER A 47 5.73 -6.04 18.52
CA SER A 47 5.55 -4.64 18.92
C SER A 47 4.07 -4.17 18.97
N GLY A 48 3.10 -5.06 18.73
CA GLY A 48 1.67 -4.74 18.73
C GLY A 48 1.06 -4.61 17.33
N ASN A 49 -0.10 -3.97 17.24
CA ASN A 49 -0.87 -3.87 16.00
C ASN A 49 -0.80 -2.44 15.42
N LEU A 50 -0.14 -2.29 14.27
CA LEU A 50 0.05 -1.03 13.55
C LEU A 50 -1.26 -0.30 13.22
N SER A 51 -2.29 -1.03 12.80
CA SER A 51 -3.60 -0.44 12.47
C SER A 51 -4.26 0.17 13.71
N SER A 52 -4.18 -0.53 14.85
CA SER A 52 -4.71 -0.02 16.12
C SER A 52 -3.99 1.24 16.60
N THR A 53 -2.66 1.30 16.46
CA THR A 53 -1.85 2.47 16.83
C THR A 53 -2.13 3.66 15.92
N LEU A 54 -2.24 3.45 14.60
CA LEU A 54 -2.64 4.50 13.66
C LEU A 54 -4.05 5.04 13.95
N LYS A 55 -5.01 4.16 14.28
CA LYS A 55 -6.37 4.56 14.67
C LYS A 55 -6.36 5.39 15.96
N LYS A 56 -5.56 4.98 16.94
CA LYS A 56 -5.37 5.70 18.21
C LYS A 56 -4.77 7.08 17.98
N LEU A 57 -3.73 7.20 17.14
CA LEU A 57 -3.15 8.48 16.73
C LEU A 57 -4.21 9.39 16.11
N TYR A 58 -4.94 8.89 15.12
CA TYR A 58 -6.02 9.65 14.46
C TYR A 58 -7.07 10.18 15.44
N MET A 59 -7.47 9.38 16.45
CA MET A 59 -8.41 9.83 17.48
C MET A 59 -7.85 10.98 18.33
N TRP A 60 -6.58 10.90 18.72
CA TRP A 60 -5.93 11.96 19.49
C TRP A 60 -5.69 13.22 18.67
N GLU A 61 -5.36 13.09 17.39
CA GLU A 61 -5.22 14.24 16.48
C GLU A 61 -6.55 14.95 16.25
N LYS A 62 -7.64 14.19 16.08
CA LYS A 62 -8.98 14.78 15.99
C LYS A 62 -9.32 15.57 17.25
N LYS A 63 -9.00 15.01 18.42
CA LYS A 63 -9.18 15.72 19.69
C LYS A 63 -8.30 16.96 19.77
N LEU A 64 -7.03 16.87 19.40
CA LEU A 64 -6.11 18.01 19.36
C LEU A 64 -6.67 19.14 18.49
N TYR A 65 -7.16 18.82 17.30
CA TYR A 65 -7.79 19.80 16.41
C TYR A 65 -8.99 20.50 17.05
N ASP A 66 -9.87 19.75 17.71
CA ASP A 66 -11.04 20.34 18.37
C ASP A 66 -10.65 21.26 19.55
N GLU A 67 -9.64 20.88 20.33
CA GLU A 67 -9.12 21.69 21.45
C GLU A 67 -8.41 22.97 20.94
N VAL A 68 -7.55 22.86 19.92
CA VAL A 68 -6.89 24.03 19.29
C VAL A 68 -7.94 24.98 18.70
N LYS A 69 -8.98 24.45 18.05
CA LYS A 69 -10.08 25.25 17.51
C LYS A 69 -10.88 25.96 18.60
N ALA A 70 -11.06 25.34 19.77
CA ALA A 70 -11.73 25.96 20.91
C ALA A 70 -10.84 27.05 21.55
N GLU A 71 -9.55 26.78 21.71
CA GLU A 71 -8.54 27.72 22.21
C GLU A 71 -8.47 28.97 21.33
N GLU A 72 -8.40 28.83 20.01
CA GLU A 72 -8.34 29.96 19.07
C GLU A 72 -9.61 30.82 19.12
N LYS A 73 -10.80 30.21 19.24
CA LYS A 73 -12.05 30.97 19.44
C LYS A 73 -12.03 31.78 20.74
N MET A 74 -11.45 31.22 21.80
CA MET A 74 -11.29 31.91 23.08
C MET A 74 -10.30 33.06 22.95
N ARG A 75 -9.17 32.85 22.27
CA ARG A 75 -8.16 33.86 21.95
C ARG A 75 -8.76 35.05 21.20
N MET A 76 -9.58 34.78 20.18
CA MET A 76 -10.31 35.81 19.43
C MET A 76 -11.30 36.60 20.30
N THR A 77 -11.98 35.92 21.24
CA THR A 77 -12.90 36.58 22.17
C THR A 77 -12.15 37.46 23.17
N HIS A 78 -11.03 36.97 23.69
CA HIS A 78 -10.13 37.71 24.57
C HIS A 78 -9.63 39.00 23.90
N GLU A 79 -9.15 38.92 22.65
CA GLU A 79 -8.68 40.09 21.90
C GLU A 79 -9.80 41.12 21.66
N ARG A 80 -11.02 40.66 21.34
CA ARG A 80 -12.19 41.56 21.22
C ARG A 80 -12.50 42.29 22.54
N GLN A 81 -12.44 41.59 23.68
CA GLN A 81 -12.67 42.21 24.99
C GLN A 81 -11.56 43.23 25.32
N ARG A 82 -10.31 42.93 25.00
CA ARG A 82 -9.18 43.85 25.16
C ARG A 82 -9.37 45.13 24.33
N GLN A 83 -9.80 45.01 23.09
CA GLN A 83 -10.13 46.16 22.24
C GLN A 83 -11.36 46.95 22.75
N LYS A 84 -12.34 46.26 23.36
CA LYS A 84 -13.48 46.91 24.01
C LYS A 84 -13.04 47.71 25.24
N LEU A 85 -12.18 47.14 26.08
CA LEU A 85 -11.62 47.81 27.25
C LEU A 85 -10.89 49.11 26.83
N LYS A 86 -10.02 49.04 25.82
CA LYS A 86 -9.30 50.21 25.28
C LYS A 86 -10.27 51.33 24.89
N ARG A 87 -11.34 51.00 24.15
CA ARG A 87 -12.37 51.96 23.73
C ARG A 87 -13.16 52.56 24.90
N LEU A 88 -13.43 51.78 25.95
CA LEU A 88 -14.12 52.27 27.14
C LEU A 88 -13.23 53.25 27.93
N THR A 89 -11.94 52.95 28.06
CA THR A 89 -10.96 53.83 28.71
C THR A 89 -10.78 55.14 27.96
N GLU A 90 -10.65 55.11 26.62
CA GLU A 90 -10.50 56.31 25.79
C GLU A 90 -11.74 57.23 25.83
N ARG A 91 -12.93 56.67 26.01
CA ARG A 91 -14.20 57.41 26.05
C ARG A 91 -14.61 57.89 27.45
N GLY A 92 -13.79 57.63 28.47
CA GLY A 92 -14.10 58.01 29.85
C GLY A 92 -15.34 57.32 30.42
N ALA A 93 -15.57 56.05 30.07
CA ALA A 93 -16.72 55.29 30.56
C ALA A 93 -16.70 55.07 32.09
N ASP A 94 -17.87 54.87 32.70
CA ASP A 94 -18.01 54.68 34.16
C ASP A 94 -17.11 53.55 34.70
N ALA A 95 -16.44 53.81 35.82
CA ALA A 95 -15.54 52.88 36.52
C ALA A 95 -16.07 51.43 36.66
N PRO A 96 -17.33 51.17 37.07
CA PRO A 96 -17.82 49.78 37.22
C PRO A 96 -17.90 49.02 35.89
N LYS A 97 -18.14 49.70 34.75
CA LYS A 97 -18.19 49.06 33.43
C LYS A 97 -16.79 48.66 32.94
N VAL A 98 -15.80 49.50 33.23
CA VAL A 98 -14.39 49.23 32.95
C VAL A 98 -13.92 48.03 33.77
N GLU A 99 -14.22 48.02 35.07
CA GLU A 99 -13.82 46.94 35.98
C GLU A 99 -14.48 45.60 35.62
N ALA A 100 -15.77 45.58 35.30
CA ALA A 100 -16.45 44.36 34.84
C ALA A 100 -15.81 43.79 33.56
N THR A 101 -15.36 44.65 32.64
CA THR A 101 -14.67 44.22 31.42
C THR A 101 -13.28 43.65 31.74
N ARG A 102 -12.56 44.24 32.70
CA ARG A 102 -11.26 43.76 33.17
C ARG A 102 -11.36 42.37 33.80
N ILE A 103 -12.33 42.15 34.69
CA ILE A 103 -12.58 40.83 35.30
C ILE A 103 -12.87 39.77 34.23
N SER A 104 -13.65 40.12 33.20
CA SER A 104 -13.92 39.21 32.08
C SER A 104 -12.65 38.85 31.29
N ILE A 105 -11.74 39.81 31.08
CA ILE A 105 -10.44 39.57 30.42
C ILE A 105 -9.54 38.67 31.27
N ASP A 106 -9.48 38.89 32.58
CA ASP A 106 -8.65 38.09 33.49
C ASP A 106 -9.15 36.64 33.58
N SER A 107 -10.48 36.45 33.60
CA SER A 107 -11.12 35.13 33.50
C SER A 107 -10.79 34.43 32.18
N LEU A 108 -10.93 35.13 31.04
CA LEU A 108 -10.57 34.60 29.72
C LEU A 108 -9.07 34.25 29.63
N SER A 109 -8.20 35.08 30.20
CA SER A 109 -6.75 34.82 30.25
C SER A 109 -6.42 33.53 31.01
N THR A 110 -7.11 33.30 32.13
CA THR A 110 -6.95 32.08 32.92
C THR A 110 -7.42 30.85 32.15
N ASN A 111 -8.59 30.93 31.52
CA ASN A 111 -9.12 29.84 30.70
C ASN A 111 -8.24 29.54 29.48
N LEU A 112 -7.65 30.58 28.84
CA LEU A 112 -6.73 30.42 27.72
C LEU A 112 -5.47 29.67 28.14
N LYS A 113 -4.89 30.00 29.30
CA LYS A 113 -3.74 29.27 29.86
C LYS A 113 -4.07 27.78 30.08
N ILE A 114 -5.26 27.49 30.62
CA ILE A 114 -5.71 26.11 30.81
C ILE A 114 -5.87 25.40 29.45
N ALA A 115 -6.47 26.05 28.46
CA ALA A 115 -6.66 25.47 27.12
C ALA A 115 -5.32 25.14 26.45
N ILE A 116 -4.33 26.04 26.54
CA ILE A 116 -2.97 25.80 26.05
C ILE A 116 -2.35 24.58 26.75
N GLN A 117 -2.48 24.46 28.08
CA GLN A 117 -1.98 23.29 28.81
C GLN A 117 -2.65 21.97 28.38
N VAL A 118 -3.93 22.00 28.01
CA VAL A 118 -4.64 20.82 27.48
C VAL A 118 -4.08 20.43 26.11
N VAL A 119 -3.89 21.41 25.21
CA VAL A 119 -3.27 21.21 23.88
C VAL A 119 -1.86 20.64 24.01
N ASP A 120 -1.05 21.16 24.93
CA ASP A 120 0.31 20.67 25.19
C ASP A 120 0.30 19.22 25.67
N LYS A 121 -0.57 18.88 26.62
CA LYS A 121 -0.69 17.50 27.14
C LYS A 121 -1.10 16.50 26.06
N ILE A 122 -2.03 16.88 25.17
CA ILE A 122 -2.44 16.03 24.06
C ILE A 122 -1.29 15.86 23.06
N SER A 123 -0.57 16.93 22.75
CA SER A 123 0.59 16.90 21.85
C SER A 123 1.70 15.99 22.37
N VAL A 124 2.02 16.07 23.67
CA VAL A 124 2.97 15.17 24.34
C VAL A 124 2.51 13.72 24.24
N LEU A 125 1.22 13.44 24.41
CA LEU A 125 0.69 12.09 24.28
C LEU A 125 0.80 11.55 22.85
N ILE A 126 0.52 12.37 21.82
CA ILE A 126 0.70 11.99 20.41
C ILE A 126 2.17 11.67 20.14
N ASN A 127 3.09 12.51 20.60
CA ASN A 127 4.54 12.27 20.48
C ASN A 127 4.94 10.94 21.14
N LYS A 128 4.41 10.67 22.34
CA LYS A 128 4.66 9.42 23.05
C LYS A 128 4.18 8.20 22.26
N ILE A 129 2.96 8.23 21.73
CA ILE A 129 2.42 7.13 20.91
C ILE A 129 3.26 6.94 19.64
N ARG A 130 3.69 8.04 19.00
CA ARG A 130 4.56 7.99 17.81
C ARG A 130 5.90 7.32 18.11
N ASP A 131 6.57 7.74 19.17
CA ASP A 131 7.96 7.34 19.43
C ASP A 131 8.05 6.00 20.17
N GLU A 132 7.10 5.68 21.04
CA GLU A 132 7.13 4.48 21.88
C GLU A 132 6.29 3.31 21.33
N GLU A 133 5.21 3.58 20.57
CA GLU A 133 4.34 2.53 20.03
C GLU A 133 4.51 2.38 18.51
N LEU A 134 4.36 3.47 17.75
CA LEU A 134 4.39 3.43 16.29
C LEU A 134 5.78 3.10 15.75
N TRP A 135 6.84 3.72 16.29
CA TRP A 135 8.19 3.49 15.81
C TRP A 135 8.64 2.01 15.85
N PRO A 136 8.51 1.29 16.98
CA PRO A 136 8.82 -0.14 17.00
C PRO A 136 8.05 -0.97 15.97
N GLN A 137 6.76 -0.66 15.76
CA GLN A 137 5.90 -1.35 14.79
C GLN A 137 6.34 -1.09 13.35
N VAL A 138 6.66 0.17 13.02
CA VAL A 138 7.19 0.53 11.70
C VAL A 138 8.54 -0.15 11.47
N ASN A 139 9.43 -0.18 12.47
CA ASN A 139 10.71 -0.84 12.35
C ASN A 139 10.57 -2.36 12.18
N GLU A 140 9.65 -3.01 12.90
CA GLU A 140 9.35 -4.43 12.71
C GLU A 140 8.74 -4.71 11.32
N LEU A 141 7.95 -3.78 10.77
CA LEU A 141 7.41 -3.87 9.42
C LEU A 141 8.52 -3.81 8.37
N ILE A 142 9.46 -2.88 8.52
CA ILE A 142 10.64 -2.76 7.65
C ILE A 142 11.46 -4.06 7.70
N GLN A 143 11.67 -4.64 8.90
CA GLN A 143 12.34 -5.94 9.04
C GLN A 143 11.58 -7.07 8.34
N GLY A 144 10.25 -7.12 8.50
CA GLY A 144 9.41 -8.10 7.84
C GLY A 144 9.47 -8.01 6.31
N LEU A 145 9.39 -6.77 5.78
CA LEU A 145 9.53 -6.49 4.36
C LEU A 145 10.92 -6.87 3.83
N THR A 146 11.98 -6.62 4.60
CA THR A 146 13.35 -7.04 4.24
C THR A 146 13.42 -8.57 4.06
N ARG A 147 12.91 -9.34 5.04
CA ARG A 147 12.89 -10.81 4.97
C ARG A 147 12.04 -11.32 3.81
N MET A 148 10.88 -10.70 3.59
CA MET A 148 10.01 -11.02 2.47
C MET A 148 10.72 -10.77 1.13
N TRP A 149 11.37 -9.62 0.94
CA TRP A 149 12.08 -9.30 -0.29
C TRP A 149 13.24 -10.24 -0.57
N LYS A 150 13.97 -10.65 0.46
CA LYS A 150 14.99 -11.70 0.35
C LYS A 150 14.39 -13.02 -0.14
N GLY A 151 13.29 -13.48 0.45
CA GLY A 151 12.60 -14.69 0.00
C GLY A 151 12.03 -14.56 -1.42
N MET A 152 11.52 -13.40 -1.80
CA MET A 152 11.05 -13.13 -3.17
C MET A 152 12.19 -13.15 -4.18
N LEU A 153 13.35 -12.58 -3.85
CA LEU A 153 14.54 -12.64 -4.69
C LEU A 153 14.96 -14.09 -4.96
N GLU A 154 15.08 -14.90 -3.90
CA GLU A 154 15.39 -16.33 -4.03
C GLU A 154 14.36 -17.05 -4.91
N CYS A 155 13.06 -16.82 -4.68
CA CYS A 155 11.98 -17.39 -5.50
C CYS A 155 12.11 -17.03 -6.98
N HIS A 156 12.33 -15.75 -7.29
CA HIS A 156 12.41 -15.27 -8.67
C HIS A 156 13.68 -15.77 -9.38
N GLN A 157 14.79 -15.94 -8.66
CA GLN A 157 15.99 -16.58 -9.19
C GLN A 157 15.72 -18.05 -9.59
N PHE A 158 15.06 -18.82 -8.73
CA PHE A 158 14.69 -20.19 -9.04
C PHE A 158 13.71 -20.27 -10.23
N GLN A 159 12.70 -19.39 -10.27
CA GLN A 159 11.74 -19.32 -11.38
C GLN A 159 12.43 -18.97 -12.70
N PHE A 160 13.31 -17.96 -12.70
CA PHE A 160 14.07 -17.56 -13.87
C PHE A 160 14.95 -18.71 -14.38
N GLN A 161 15.67 -19.39 -13.49
CA GLN A 161 16.53 -20.51 -13.85
C GLN A 161 15.72 -21.71 -14.40
N ALA A 162 14.60 -22.06 -13.76
CA ALA A 162 13.73 -23.14 -14.20
C ALA A 162 13.19 -22.90 -15.62
N ILE A 163 12.79 -21.66 -15.94
CA ILE A 163 12.28 -21.30 -17.27
C ILE A 163 13.41 -21.26 -18.29
N LYS A 164 14.60 -20.80 -17.89
CA LYS A 164 15.80 -20.84 -18.74
C LYS A 164 16.19 -22.26 -19.14
N GLU A 165 16.09 -23.20 -18.20
CA GLU A 165 16.43 -24.62 -18.43
C GLU A 165 15.31 -25.42 -19.08
N SER A 166 14.06 -24.92 -19.06
CA SER A 166 12.93 -25.61 -19.66
C SER A 166 13.14 -25.81 -21.17
N ARG A 167 12.91 -27.04 -21.63
CA ARG A 167 12.91 -27.40 -23.05
C ARG A 167 11.45 -27.47 -23.52
N GLY A 168 11.13 -26.89 -24.68
CA GLY A 168 9.81 -27.07 -25.32
C GLY A 168 8.78 -25.95 -25.14
N LEU A 169 9.08 -24.86 -24.42
CA LEU A 169 8.22 -23.65 -24.37
C LEU A 169 8.33 -22.77 -25.63
N GLY A 170 9.20 -23.14 -26.59
CA GLY A 170 9.54 -22.36 -27.78
C GLY A 170 8.63 -22.56 -28.99
N HIS A 171 7.99 -23.74 -29.11
CA HIS A 171 7.07 -24.07 -30.20
C HIS A 171 5.94 -24.96 -29.63
N ILE A 172 4.81 -24.35 -29.28
CA ILE A 172 3.63 -25.13 -28.83
C ILE A 172 3.00 -25.91 -29.98
N ARG A 173 3.37 -25.67 -31.24
CA ARG A 173 2.68 -26.25 -32.39
C ARG A 173 3.63 -26.90 -33.40
N TYR A 174 3.74 -28.23 -33.33
CA TYR A 174 4.11 -29.05 -34.48
C TYR A 174 2.83 -29.69 -35.04
N GLY A 175 2.30 -29.13 -36.14
CA GLY A 175 1.43 -29.85 -37.08
C GLY A 175 -0.07 -29.99 -36.80
N GLU A 176 -0.60 -29.68 -35.61
CA GLU A 176 -2.05 -29.78 -35.33
C GLU A 176 -2.77 -28.43 -35.38
N LYS A 177 -3.91 -28.34 -36.09
CA LYS A 177 -4.75 -27.13 -36.18
C LYS A 177 -5.31 -26.70 -34.82
N PRO A 178 -5.50 -25.39 -34.54
CA PRO A 178 -6.07 -24.90 -33.29
C PRO A 178 -7.45 -25.46 -33.02
N SER A 179 -7.61 -26.01 -31.82
CA SER A 179 -8.91 -26.40 -31.30
C SER A 179 -9.56 -25.23 -30.56
N ASP A 180 -10.89 -25.31 -30.44
CA ASP A 180 -11.68 -24.40 -29.61
C ASP A 180 -11.28 -24.46 -28.11
N LEU A 181 -10.63 -25.54 -27.67
CA LEU A 181 -10.05 -25.63 -26.33
C LEU A 181 -8.76 -24.78 -26.24
N ASP A 182 -7.87 -24.87 -27.22
CA ASP A 182 -6.62 -24.09 -27.26
C ASP A 182 -6.93 -22.60 -27.23
N LEU A 183 -7.91 -22.17 -28.02
CA LEU A 183 -8.36 -20.78 -28.07
C LEU A 183 -8.84 -20.27 -26.70
N ARG A 184 -9.55 -21.11 -25.93
CA ARG A 184 -9.97 -20.78 -24.56
C ARG A 184 -8.81 -20.76 -23.57
N VAL A 185 -7.87 -21.70 -23.67
CA VAL A 185 -6.72 -21.78 -22.76
C VAL A 185 -5.80 -20.57 -22.96
N THR A 186 -5.50 -20.20 -24.20
CA THR A 186 -4.69 -19.01 -24.52
C THR A 186 -5.38 -17.73 -24.04
N LEU A 187 -6.70 -17.63 -24.21
CA LEU A 187 -7.47 -16.48 -23.71
C LEU A 187 -7.48 -16.40 -22.17
N GLN A 188 -7.59 -17.55 -21.49
CA GLN A 188 -7.52 -17.61 -20.03
C GLN A 188 -6.13 -17.21 -19.53
N LEU A 189 -5.06 -17.65 -20.19
CA LEU A 189 -3.70 -17.24 -19.88
C LEU A 189 -3.55 -15.72 -19.98
N ASP A 190 -4.03 -15.10 -21.06
CA ASP A 190 -3.95 -13.65 -21.22
C ASP A 190 -4.73 -12.90 -20.12
N HIS A 191 -5.91 -13.39 -19.75
CA HIS A 191 -6.67 -12.86 -18.62
C HIS A 191 -5.92 -12.94 -17.28
N GLU A 192 -5.26 -14.06 -17.00
CA GLU A 192 -4.47 -14.22 -15.78
C GLU A 192 -3.22 -13.33 -15.80
N LEU A 193 -2.57 -13.14 -16.95
CA LEU A 193 -1.43 -12.22 -17.10
C LEU A 193 -1.83 -10.78 -16.83
N ILE A 194 -2.91 -10.30 -17.44
CA ILE A 194 -3.48 -8.98 -17.17
C ILE A 194 -3.83 -8.81 -15.69
N SER A 195 -4.44 -9.85 -15.09
CA SER A 195 -4.79 -9.83 -13.67
C SER A 195 -3.54 -9.75 -12.79
N TRP A 196 -2.51 -10.52 -13.11
CA TRP A 196 -1.24 -10.54 -12.41
C TRP A 196 -0.55 -9.18 -12.47
N THR A 197 -0.42 -8.58 -13.66
CA THR A 197 0.13 -7.23 -13.84
C THR A 197 -0.61 -6.21 -13.00
N SER A 198 -1.95 -6.23 -13.02
CA SER A 198 -2.76 -5.29 -12.23
C SER A 198 -2.56 -5.47 -10.73
N ARG A 199 -2.47 -6.72 -10.26
CA ARG A 199 -2.30 -7.03 -8.84
C ARG A 199 -0.91 -6.63 -8.35
N PHE A 200 0.12 -6.92 -9.14
CA PHE A 200 1.49 -6.53 -8.84
C PHE A 200 1.62 -5.00 -8.73
N SER A 201 1.20 -4.26 -9.77
CA SER A 201 1.23 -2.80 -9.75
C SER A 201 0.39 -2.21 -8.60
N GLY A 202 -0.81 -2.76 -8.36
CA GLY A 202 -1.67 -2.33 -7.26
C GLY A 202 -1.02 -2.53 -5.89
N TRP A 203 -0.33 -3.65 -5.67
CA TRP A 203 0.36 -3.93 -4.42
C TRP A 203 1.56 -2.99 -4.20
N ILE A 204 2.39 -2.76 -5.22
CA ILE A 204 3.50 -1.80 -5.14
C ILE A 204 2.99 -0.38 -4.88
N SER A 205 1.93 0.04 -5.59
CA SER A 205 1.32 1.34 -5.39
C SER A 205 0.78 1.51 -3.97
N ALA A 206 0.11 0.50 -3.42
CA ALA A 206 -0.38 0.52 -2.04
C ALA A 206 0.75 0.70 -1.03
N GLN A 207 1.88 -0.01 -1.20
CA GLN A 207 3.06 0.13 -0.36
C GLN A 207 3.65 1.55 -0.45
N LYS A 208 3.90 2.06 -1.66
CA LYS A 208 4.42 3.42 -1.87
C LYS A 208 3.51 4.48 -1.24
N ASN A 209 2.20 4.36 -1.44
CA ASN A 209 1.22 5.29 -0.89
C ASN A 209 1.17 5.25 0.63
N PHE A 210 1.27 4.07 1.25
CA PHE A 210 1.36 3.94 2.70
C PHE A 210 2.59 4.67 3.25
N VAL A 211 3.77 4.43 2.69
CA VAL A 211 5.02 5.06 3.13
C VAL A 211 4.97 6.57 2.97
N ARG A 212 4.48 7.06 1.82
CA ARG A 212 4.32 8.50 1.57
C ARG A 212 3.33 9.15 2.53
N ALA A 213 2.18 8.52 2.78
CA ALA A 213 1.18 9.03 3.71
C ALA A 213 1.75 9.13 5.13
N LEU A 214 2.47 8.10 5.58
CA LEU A 214 3.14 8.08 6.88
C LEU A 214 4.21 9.18 6.97
N ASN A 215 5.07 9.31 5.96
CA ASN A 215 6.11 10.35 5.95
C ASN A 215 5.51 11.76 5.93
N ASN A 216 4.51 12.01 5.09
CA ASN A 216 3.83 13.31 5.02
C ASN A 216 3.13 13.68 6.33
N TRP A 217 2.56 12.70 7.02
CA TRP A 217 2.01 12.88 8.35
C TRP A 217 3.11 13.28 9.35
N LEU A 218 4.21 12.53 9.40
CA LEU A 218 5.35 12.85 10.26
C LEU A 218 5.89 14.27 9.99
N LEU A 219 6.09 14.65 8.74
CA LEU A 219 6.61 15.98 8.40
C LEU A 219 5.73 17.13 8.92
N LYS A 220 4.41 16.92 9.08
CA LYS A 220 3.51 17.91 9.70
C LYS A 220 3.72 18.07 11.20
N CYS A 221 4.33 17.09 11.86
CA CYS A 221 4.67 17.15 13.27
C CYS A 221 5.99 17.89 13.54
N LEU A 222 6.72 18.30 12.50
CA LEU A 222 7.94 19.09 12.62
C LEU A 222 7.65 20.55 12.28
N LEU A 223 8.03 21.46 13.19
CA LEU A 223 8.22 22.85 12.83
C LEU A 223 9.59 22.96 12.16
N TYR A 224 9.62 22.89 10.82
CA TYR A 224 10.84 23.10 10.05
C TYR A 224 10.83 24.50 9.44
N GLU A 225 11.75 25.34 9.88
CA GLU A 225 12.09 26.60 9.23
C GLU A 225 13.38 26.38 8.43
N PRO A 226 13.36 26.53 7.09
CA PRO A 226 14.56 26.37 6.27
C PRO A 226 15.65 27.36 6.70
N GLU A 227 16.82 26.83 7.00
CA GLU A 227 17.99 27.66 7.32
C GLU A 227 18.60 28.21 6.02
N GLU A 228 18.66 29.53 5.89
CA GLU A 228 19.37 30.22 4.80
C GLU A 228 20.82 30.45 5.21
N THR A 229 21.74 29.82 4.48
CA THR A 229 23.19 30.04 4.62
C THR A 229 23.71 30.84 3.41
N PRO A 230 24.92 31.43 3.49
CA PRO A 230 25.53 32.13 2.35
C PRO A 230 25.63 31.29 1.06
N ASP A 231 25.64 29.95 1.20
CA ASP A 231 25.69 28.98 0.11
C ASP A 231 24.29 28.54 -0.39
N GLY A 232 23.21 29.10 0.18
CA GLY A 232 21.82 28.81 -0.16
C GLY A 232 21.03 28.13 0.97
N ILE A 233 19.82 27.68 0.65
CA ILE A 233 18.94 26.97 1.60
C ILE A 233 19.53 25.58 1.89
N VAL A 234 19.72 25.30 3.17
CA VAL A 234 20.26 24.02 3.61
C VAL A 234 19.28 22.88 3.29
N PRO A 235 19.73 21.75 2.69
CA PRO A 235 18.87 20.61 2.43
C PRO A 235 18.25 20.05 3.70
N PHE A 236 16.94 19.75 3.63
CA PHE A 236 16.19 19.19 4.75
C PHE A 236 16.76 17.84 5.19
N SER A 237 17.07 17.72 6.48
CA SER A 237 17.48 16.48 7.12
C SER A 237 16.88 16.39 8.53
N PRO A 238 15.94 15.44 8.78
CA PRO A 238 15.36 15.28 10.11
C PRO A 238 16.40 15.04 11.21
N SER A 239 17.52 14.38 10.87
CA SER A 239 18.61 14.13 11.83
C SER A 239 19.28 15.42 12.31
N ARG A 240 19.34 16.48 11.48
CA ARG A 240 20.01 17.74 11.84
C ARG A 240 19.23 18.55 12.86
N VAL A 241 17.91 18.44 12.85
CA VAL A 241 17.02 19.13 13.79
C VAL A 241 16.73 18.32 15.05
N GLY A 242 17.49 17.24 15.30
CA GLY A 242 17.31 16.38 16.47
C GLY A 242 16.00 15.59 16.46
N ALA A 243 15.41 15.35 15.28
CA ALA A 243 14.14 14.63 15.18
C ALA A 243 14.31 13.15 15.62
N PRO A 244 13.28 12.56 16.26
CA PRO A 244 13.27 11.15 16.61
C PRO A 244 13.55 10.21 15.42
N PRO A 245 14.06 8.98 15.66
CA PRO A 245 14.45 8.04 14.59
C PRO A 245 13.39 7.79 13.53
N ILE A 246 12.10 7.75 13.92
CA ILE A 246 10.98 7.53 13.00
C ILE A 246 10.93 8.57 11.87
N PHE A 247 11.27 9.84 12.13
CA PHE A 247 11.28 10.88 11.09
C PHE A 247 12.40 10.65 10.08
N VAL A 248 13.59 10.29 10.57
CA VAL A 248 14.76 10.02 9.73
C VAL A 248 14.48 8.83 8.82
N ILE A 249 14.02 7.73 9.42
CA ILE A 249 13.84 6.45 8.74
C ILE A 249 12.64 6.49 7.80
N CYS A 250 11.50 7.07 8.18
CA CYS A 250 10.37 7.19 7.26
C CYS A 250 10.64 8.15 6.10
N ASN A 251 11.41 9.22 6.31
CA ASN A 251 11.81 10.12 5.23
C ASN A 251 12.72 9.42 4.22
N GLN A 252 13.73 8.69 4.71
CA GLN A 252 14.58 7.89 3.83
C GLN A 252 13.79 6.77 3.16
N TRP A 253 12.89 6.10 3.88
CA TRP A 253 12.05 5.04 3.33
C TRP A 253 11.20 5.57 2.18
N SER A 254 10.57 6.75 2.35
CA SER A 254 9.82 7.41 1.29
C SER A 254 10.67 7.71 0.05
N GLN A 255 11.90 8.18 0.24
CA GLN A 255 12.82 8.43 -0.88
C GLN A 255 13.27 7.14 -1.56
N SER A 256 13.57 6.09 -0.79
CA SER A 256 14.02 4.80 -1.30
C SER A 256 12.94 4.11 -2.14
N VAL A 257 11.67 4.15 -1.70
CA VAL A 257 10.57 3.56 -2.48
C VAL A 257 10.27 4.30 -3.78
N ASP A 258 10.67 5.58 -3.89
CA ASP A 258 10.54 6.35 -5.12
C ASP A 258 11.68 6.06 -6.12
N ARG A 259 12.80 5.49 -5.68
CA ARG A 259 13.96 5.18 -6.54
C ARG A 259 13.75 3.95 -7.41
N PHE A 260 13.11 2.91 -6.90
CA PHE A 260 12.85 1.70 -7.69
C PHE A 260 11.50 1.79 -8.41
N SER A 261 11.53 1.52 -9.71
CA SER A 261 10.36 1.58 -10.59
C SER A 261 9.89 0.18 -10.92
N GLU A 262 8.60 -0.09 -10.70
CA GLU A 262 7.93 -1.31 -11.14
C GLU A 262 7.77 -1.38 -12.67
N LYS A 263 8.14 -0.32 -13.39
CA LYS A 263 7.97 -0.18 -14.84
C LYS A 263 8.55 -1.34 -15.62
N GLU A 264 9.80 -1.75 -15.37
CA GLU A 264 10.44 -2.84 -16.13
C GLU A 264 9.66 -4.17 -16.01
N VAL A 265 9.14 -4.47 -14.81
CA VAL A 265 8.32 -5.66 -14.56
C VAL A 265 7.00 -5.56 -15.29
N VAL A 266 6.32 -4.42 -15.16
CA VAL A 266 5.01 -4.20 -15.77
C VAL A 266 5.10 -4.20 -17.29
N ASP A 267 6.12 -3.56 -17.87
CA ASP A 267 6.38 -3.54 -19.29
C ASP A 267 6.68 -4.95 -19.81
N SER A 268 7.54 -5.72 -19.12
CA SER A 268 7.80 -7.13 -19.46
C SER A 268 6.52 -8.00 -19.44
N MET A 269 5.68 -7.84 -18.41
CA MET A 269 4.39 -8.57 -18.33
C MET A 269 3.43 -8.15 -19.44
N HIS A 270 3.39 -6.86 -19.76
CA HIS A 270 2.51 -6.32 -20.80
C HIS A 270 2.95 -6.78 -22.20
N MET A 271 4.26 -6.75 -22.50
CA MET A 271 4.81 -7.27 -23.75
C MET A 271 4.54 -8.77 -23.91
N PHE A 272 4.59 -9.54 -22.82
CA PHE A 272 4.23 -10.94 -22.85
C PHE A 272 2.74 -11.17 -23.11
N ALA A 273 1.86 -10.44 -22.42
CA ALA A 273 0.41 -10.48 -22.69
C ALA A 273 0.09 -10.13 -24.15
N LYS A 274 0.72 -9.08 -24.70
CA LYS A 274 0.59 -8.73 -26.13
C LYS A 274 1.03 -9.88 -27.05
N SER A 275 2.11 -10.59 -26.70
CA SER A 275 2.57 -11.76 -27.46
C SER A 275 1.56 -12.92 -27.39
N VAL A 276 0.98 -13.19 -26.22
CA VAL A 276 -0.08 -14.20 -26.03
C VAL A 276 -1.34 -13.85 -26.82
N LEU A 277 -1.74 -12.58 -26.82
CA LEU A 277 -2.88 -12.10 -27.61
C LEU A 277 -2.63 -12.25 -29.12
N GLN A 278 -1.41 -11.99 -29.60
CA GLN A 278 -1.06 -12.21 -31.01
C GLN A 278 -1.18 -13.68 -31.41
N ILE A 279 -0.75 -14.60 -30.53
CA ILE A 279 -0.93 -16.05 -30.73
C ILE A 279 -2.42 -16.39 -30.79
N TRP A 280 -3.22 -15.83 -29.87
CA TRP A 280 -4.65 -16.06 -29.84
C TRP A 280 -5.37 -15.56 -31.10
N GLU A 281 -5.02 -14.36 -31.59
CA GLU A 281 -5.60 -13.78 -32.79
C GLU A 281 -5.25 -14.60 -34.04
N HIS A 282 -4.00 -15.05 -34.15
CA HIS A 282 -3.57 -15.97 -35.20
C HIS A 282 -4.35 -17.30 -35.16
N ASP A 283 -4.43 -17.93 -33.98
CA ASP A 283 -5.18 -19.18 -33.81
C ASP A 283 -6.67 -18.98 -34.10
N LYS A 284 -7.26 -17.84 -33.71
CA LYS A 284 -8.67 -17.49 -33.98
C LYS A 284 -8.93 -17.43 -35.48
N GLN A 285 -8.05 -16.79 -36.24
CA GLN A 285 -8.17 -16.68 -37.69
C GLN A 285 -8.08 -18.06 -38.37
N GLU A 286 -7.18 -18.94 -37.92
CA GLU A 286 -7.06 -20.30 -38.45
C GLU A 286 -8.29 -21.17 -38.12
N VAL A 287 -8.85 -21.04 -36.91
CA VAL A 287 -10.13 -21.66 -36.54
C VAL A 287 -11.29 -21.10 -37.37
N GLN A 288 -11.38 -19.78 -37.55
CA GLN A 288 -12.44 -19.18 -38.37
C GLN A 288 -12.37 -19.64 -39.83
N GLN A 289 -11.17 -19.72 -40.41
CA GLN A 289 -10.98 -20.19 -41.79
C GLN A 289 -11.43 -21.64 -41.99
N THR A 290 -11.22 -22.50 -40.98
CA THR A 290 -11.67 -23.90 -41.00
C THR A 290 -13.15 -24.08 -40.66
N MET A 291 -13.77 -23.10 -40.00
CA MET A 291 -15.21 -23.10 -39.67
C MET A 291 -16.09 -22.50 -40.77
N ILE A 292 -15.59 -21.60 -41.63
CA ILE A 292 -16.33 -21.12 -42.82
C ILE A 292 -16.67 -22.27 -43.78
N THR A 293 -15.87 -23.35 -43.75
CA THR A 293 -16.12 -24.59 -44.50
C THR A 293 -17.18 -25.49 -43.85
N ASN A 294 -17.66 -25.19 -42.63
CA ASN A 294 -18.60 -26.00 -41.84
C ASN A 294 -19.72 -25.12 -41.24
N LYS A 295 -20.89 -25.06 -41.90
CA LYS A 295 -22.00 -24.12 -41.64
C LYS A 295 -22.64 -24.12 -40.23
N ASP A 296 -22.23 -24.98 -39.30
CA ASP A 296 -22.96 -25.24 -38.05
C ASP A 296 -22.37 -24.55 -36.78
N LEU A 297 -21.48 -23.56 -36.95
CA LEU A 297 -20.66 -23.03 -35.84
C LEU A 297 -20.82 -21.53 -35.54
N GLU A 298 -21.80 -20.87 -36.14
CA GLU A 298 -22.05 -19.41 -36.01
C GLU A 298 -22.28 -18.95 -34.55
N ARG A 299 -22.91 -19.78 -33.72
CA ARG A 299 -23.12 -19.49 -32.28
C ARG A 299 -21.83 -19.52 -31.46
N LYS A 300 -20.80 -20.24 -31.92
CA LYS A 300 -19.50 -20.31 -31.22
C LYS A 300 -18.66 -19.07 -31.50
N VAL A 301 -18.68 -18.58 -32.74
CA VAL A 301 -18.03 -17.31 -33.15
C VAL A 301 -18.53 -16.15 -32.29
N LYS A 302 -19.86 -16.02 -32.11
CA LYS A 302 -20.47 -14.98 -31.26
C LYS A 302 -20.10 -15.04 -29.76
N ARG A 303 -19.58 -16.16 -29.27
CA ARG A 303 -19.07 -16.24 -27.88
C ARG A 303 -17.63 -15.77 -27.81
N ILE A 304 -16.79 -16.26 -28.73
CA ILE A 304 -15.38 -15.87 -28.85
C ILE A 304 -15.27 -14.35 -29.03
N ASP A 305 -16.08 -13.75 -29.91
CA ASP A 305 -16.07 -12.30 -30.13
C ASP A 305 -16.52 -11.48 -28.91
N ARG A 306 -17.41 -12.03 -28.07
CA ARG A 306 -17.81 -11.36 -26.83
C ARG A 306 -16.70 -11.36 -25.79
N ASP A 307 -15.94 -12.44 -25.70
CA ASP A 307 -14.85 -12.55 -24.75
C ASP A 307 -13.63 -11.72 -25.20
N ASP A 308 -13.37 -11.66 -26.51
CA ASP A 308 -12.42 -10.73 -27.15
C ASP A 308 -12.70 -9.26 -26.79
N GLN A 309 -13.96 -8.81 -26.97
CA GLN A 309 -14.34 -7.44 -26.63
C GLN A 309 -14.15 -7.11 -25.14
N LYS A 310 -14.37 -8.08 -24.24
CA LYS A 310 -14.09 -7.88 -22.80
C LYS A 310 -12.58 -7.78 -22.55
N LEU A 311 -11.79 -8.56 -23.27
CA LEU A 311 -10.34 -8.58 -23.14
C LEU A 311 -9.72 -7.26 -23.59
N GLN A 312 -10.07 -6.79 -24.79
CA GLN A 312 -9.59 -5.51 -25.33
C GLN A 312 -9.89 -4.35 -24.38
N LYS A 313 -11.06 -4.34 -23.73
CA LYS A 313 -11.40 -3.34 -22.70
C LYS A 313 -10.47 -3.39 -21.48
N LYS A 314 -10.07 -4.58 -21.03
CA LYS A 314 -9.14 -4.75 -19.90
C LYS A 314 -7.74 -4.30 -20.27
N ILE A 315 -7.26 -4.65 -21.47
CA ILE A 315 -5.96 -4.21 -22.00
C ILE A 315 -5.92 -2.69 -22.07
N GLN A 316 -6.91 -2.05 -22.70
CA GLN A 316 -7.00 -0.59 -22.77
C GLN A 316 -7.06 0.06 -21.38
N THR A 317 -7.70 -0.59 -20.39
CA THR A 317 -7.74 -0.08 -19.02
C THR A 317 -6.36 -0.15 -18.36
N LEU A 318 -5.60 -1.24 -18.59
CA LEU A 318 -4.23 -1.36 -18.11
C LEU A 318 -3.29 -0.39 -18.82
N GLU A 319 -3.39 -0.24 -20.13
CA GLU A 319 -2.60 0.71 -20.91
C GLU A 319 -2.82 2.14 -20.41
N LYS A 320 -4.07 2.54 -20.15
CA LYS A 320 -4.39 3.85 -19.55
C LYS A 320 -3.73 4.02 -18.18
N LYS A 321 -3.78 3.00 -17.32
CA LYS A 321 -3.12 3.02 -16.00
C LYS A 321 -1.60 3.08 -16.13
N LEU A 322 -1.04 2.37 -17.11
CA LEU A 322 0.38 2.35 -17.38
C LEU A 322 0.88 3.71 -17.86
N ILE A 323 0.20 4.33 -18.82
CA ILE A 323 0.51 5.68 -19.31
C ILE A 323 0.54 6.69 -18.16
N LEU A 324 -0.42 6.59 -17.22
CA LEU A 324 -0.46 7.39 -16.00
C LEU A 324 0.73 7.17 -15.07
N VAL A 325 1.34 5.98 -15.08
CA VAL A 325 2.47 5.61 -14.22
C VAL A 325 3.82 5.85 -14.91
N THR A 326 3.91 5.74 -16.24
CA THR A 326 5.19 5.62 -16.96
C THR A 326 5.47 6.70 -18.01
N GLY A 327 4.51 7.59 -18.32
CA GLY A 327 4.69 8.77 -19.18
C GLY A 327 4.92 8.50 -20.68
N HIS A 328 5.19 7.25 -21.08
CA HIS A 328 5.30 6.85 -22.49
C HIS A 328 5.30 5.32 -22.63
N VAL A 329 4.57 4.82 -23.64
CA VAL A 329 4.63 3.43 -24.11
C VAL A 329 5.51 3.43 -25.36
N GLN A 330 6.81 3.23 -25.21
CA GLN A 330 7.66 2.82 -26.34
C GLN A 330 7.72 1.30 -26.32
N GLY A 331 6.87 0.67 -27.13
CA GLY A 331 7.00 -0.72 -27.51
C GLY A 331 7.58 -0.76 -28.91
N ASP A 332 8.87 -1.01 -29.02
CA ASP A 332 9.50 -1.38 -30.29
C ASP A 332 8.79 -2.65 -30.81
N GLU A 333 8.40 -2.64 -32.08
CA GLU A 333 7.73 -3.77 -32.73
C GLU A 333 8.74 -4.88 -33.03
N THR A 334 9.31 -5.50 -31.99
CA THR A 334 10.18 -6.66 -32.18
C THR A 334 9.37 -7.94 -32.00
N GLY A 335 9.16 -8.61 -33.13
CA GLY A 335 8.21 -9.72 -33.30
C GLY A 335 8.48 -10.97 -32.47
N ASN A 336 7.40 -11.76 -32.33
CA ASN A 336 7.36 -13.17 -31.94
C ASN A 336 8.49 -13.63 -31.01
N SER A 337 8.55 -13.03 -29.82
CA SER A 337 9.28 -13.67 -28.72
C SER A 337 8.53 -14.94 -28.34
N SER A 338 9.24 -16.07 -28.26
CA SER A 338 8.63 -17.32 -27.82
C SER A 338 8.02 -17.17 -26.42
N LEU A 339 7.04 -18.01 -26.06
CA LEU A 339 6.44 -17.96 -24.72
C LEU A 339 7.51 -18.06 -23.62
N GLN A 340 8.55 -18.85 -23.88
CA GLN A 340 9.73 -18.96 -23.04
C GLN A 340 10.46 -17.61 -22.88
N ALA A 341 10.73 -16.90 -23.97
CA ALA A 341 11.42 -15.61 -23.95
C ALA A 341 10.62 -14.55 -23.18
N GLY A 342 9.30 -14.50 -23.37
CA GLY A 342 8.42 -13.60 -22.63
C GLY A 342 8.44 -13.87 -21.12
N LEU A 343 8.32 -15.14 -20.71
CA LEU A 343 8.44 -15.53 -19.31
C LEU A 343 9.83 -15.23 -18.74
N GLN A 344 10.91 -15.51 -19.48
CA GLN A 344 12.27 -15.16 -19.05
C GLN A 344 12.43 -13.66 -18.80
N SER A 345 11.87 -12.81 -19.68
CA SER A 345 11.89 -11.35 -19.51
C SER A 345 11.20 -10.94 -18.20
N ILE A 346 10.02 -11.49 -17.92
CA ILE A 346 9.26 -11.19 -16.70
C ILE A 346 10.05 -11.58 -15.44
N PHE A 347 10.55 -12.81 -15.36
CA PHE A 347 11.23 -13.26 -14.14
C PHE A 347 12.59 -12.60 -13.94
N LYS A 348 13.28 -12.24 -15.03
CA LYS A 348 14.50 -11.42 -14.94
C LYS A 348 14.22 -10.02 -14.41
N ALA A 349 13.12 -9.39 -14.85
CA ALA A 349 12.69 -8.10 -14.33
C ALA A 349 12.26 -8.19 -12.86
N LEU A 350 11.53 -9.24 -12.48
CA LEU A 350 11.12 -9.50 -11.09
C LEU A 350 12.32 -9.75 -10.16
N GLU A 351 13.32 -10.49 -10.64
CA GLU A 351 14.58 -10.72 -9.91
C GLU A 351 15.29 -9.40 -9.63
N ARG A 352 15.48 -8.56 -10.65
CA ARG A 352 16.09 -7.22 -10.50
C ARG A 352 15.32 -6.35 -9.52
N PHE A 353 14.00 -6.29 -9.70
CA PHE A 353 13.12 -5.52 -8.83
C PHE A 353 13.21 -5.97 -7.36
N ALA A 354 13.22 -7.29 -7.12
CA ALA A 354 13.36 -7.84 -5.78
C ALA A 354 14.76 -7.58 -5.18
N SER A 355 15.81 -7.64 -6.00
CA SER A 355 17.18 -7.33 -5.60
C SER A 355 17.33 -5.87 -5.17
N ASP A 356 16.82 -4.94 -5.98
CA ASP A 356 16.86 -3.51 -5.69
C ASP A 356 16.01 -3.17 -4.46
N SER A 357 14.83 -3.79 -4.33
CA SER A 357 13.99 -3.66 -3.15
C SER A 357 14.71 -4.17 -1.91
N MET A 358 15.28 -5.38 -1.95
CA MET A 358 16.01 -5.98 -0.82
C MET A 358 17.14 -5.06 -0.34
N LYS A 359 17.99 -4.57 -1.25
CA LYS A 359 19.08 -3.64 -0.92
C LYS A 359 18.57 -2.36 -0.26
N ALA A 360 17.53 -1.75 -0.82
CA ALA A 360 16.94 -0.54 -0.27
C ALA A 360 16.42 -0.75 1.17
N TYR A 361 15.82 -1.91 1.46
CA TYR A 361 15.35 -2.26 2.80
C TYR A 361 16.50 -2.60 3.76
N GLU A 362 17.57 -3.26 3.29
CA GLU A 362 18.78 -3.50 4.09
C GLU A 362 19.48 -2.20 4.48
N GLU A 363 19.61 -1.24 3.55
CA GLU A 363 20.13 0.10 3.83
C GLU A 363 19.31 0.83 4.90
N LEU A 364 17.97 0.72 4.84
CA LEU A 364 17.08 1.31 5.85
C LEU A 364 17.28 0.67 7.24
N LEU A 365 17.45 -0.66 7.31
CA LEU A 365 17.71 -1.34 8.57
C LEU A 365 19.08 -0.95 9.15
N GLN A 366 20.10 -0.85 8.30
CA GLN A 366 21.42 -0.38 8.72
C GLN A 366 21.32 1.03 9.31
N ARG A 367 20.59 1.93 8.65
CA ARG A 367 20.37 3.27 9.18
C ARG A 367 19.58 3.27 10.49
N SER A 368 18.54 2.44 10.59
CA SER A 368 17.75 2.30 11.82
C SER A 368 18.61 1.88 13.01
N ALA A 369 19.56 0.97 12.78
CA ALA A 369 20.52 0.55 13.79
C ALA A 369 21.48 1.69 14.19
N GLU A 370 21.98 2.46 13.23
CA GLU A 370 22.83 3.63 13.48
C GLU A 370 22.12 4.70 14.31
N GLU A 371 20.87 5.05 13.96
CA GLU A 371 20.09 6.04 14.71
C GLU A 371 19.77 5.54 16.13
N SER A 372 19.46 4.25 16.28
CA SER A 372 19.23 3.63 17.60
C SER A 372 20.48 3.61 18.48
N ALA A 373 21.68 3.52 17.89
CA ALA A 373 22.93 3.58 18.62
C ALA A 373 23.20 5.00 19.15
N LYS A 374 22.92 6.04 18.34
CA LYS A 374 23.08 7.45 18.72
C LYS A 374 22.16 7.88 19.86
N THR A 375 20.98 7.26 19.99
CA THR A 375 20.05 7.59 21.08
C THR A 375 20.43 6.96 22.42
N ARG A 376 21.39 6.01 22.44
CA ARG A 376 21.86 5.32 23.64
C ARG A 376 23.15 5.90 24.23
N THR A 377 23.85 6.73 23.47
CA THR A 377 25.04 7.50 23.86
C THR A 377 24.63 8.89 24.29
#